data_AF-A0AA39PL89-F1
#
_entry.id   AF-A0AA39PL89-F1
#
_cell.length_a   1.000
_cell.length_b   1.000
_cell.length_c   1.000
_cell.angle_alpha   90.00
_cell.angle_beta   90.00
_cell.angle_gamma   90.00
#
_symmetry.space_group_name_H-M   'P 1'
#
loop_
_entity.id
_entity.type
_entity.pdbx_description
1 polymer ?
#
loop_
_entity_poly.entity_id
_entity_poly.type
_entity_poly.pdbx_seq_one_letter_code
_entity_poly.pdbx_strand_id
1 'polypeptide(L)'
;MSLDAFVKHSKAQPEPVATSQEIRDRSSTFVANIFKCTSEEEARSCIRHLRRVTHGAKPASHEISAWRCMVLKKEHSGLMGPEDFEVRSGSEDDGEKWAGGKVLKAMVSLAVIDAVVVVSRWYGGTMLGPVRFAHIETCALEVCQAFKQQEELDECISILSSLDITLAQLRTELDSLSPDADASKIKAAVYPVWTISDLAKAKRLVKARENAIKSVTTLIEQRRLKNG
;
A
#
# COMPACT_ATOMS: atom_id res chain seq x y z
N MET A 1 -8.62 8.63 44.06
CA MET A 1 -8.80 9.05 42.64
C MET A 1 -7.81 8.25 41.81
N SER A 2 -8.26 7.19 41.12
CA SER A 2 -7.35 6.35 40.31
C SER A 2 -7.08 7.03 38.97
N LEU A 3 -5.85 6.87 38.49
CA LEU A 3 -5.29 7.48 37.29
C LEU A 3 -5.80 6.83 35.99
N ASP A 4 -7.00 6.24 35.99
CA ASP A 4 -7.52 5.43 34.86
C ASP A 4 -8.33 6.24 33.84
N ALA A 5 -8.43 7.57 34.01
CA ALA A 5 -9.37 8.40 33.28
C ALA A 5 -8.85 9.02 31.97
N PHE A 6 -7.60 8.79 31.54
CA PHE A 6 -7.02 9.47 30.37
C PHE A 6 -6.17 8.59 29.46
N VAL A 7 -6.76 7.55 28.85
CA VAL A 7 -6.18 6.92 27.65
C VAL A 7 -7.31 6.49 26.70
N LYS A 8 -8.02 7.45 26.08
CA LYS A 8 -8.79 7.19 24.85
C LYS A 8 -7.82 7.10 23.67
N HIS A 9 -7.08 6.00 23.54
CA HIS A 9 -6.39 5.70 22.28
C HIS A 9 -7.38 5.05 21.32
N SER A 10 -8.19 5.89 20.66
CA SER A 10 -8.99 5.51 19.49
C SER A 10 -8.10 5.38 18.25
N LYS A 11 -6.97 4.66 18.32
CA LYS A 11 -6.25 4.29 17.10
C LYS A 11 -7.04 3.12 16.51
N ALA A 12 -7.52 3.26 15.27
CA ALA A 12 -8.19 2.18 14.57
C ALA A 12 -7.31 0.93 14.62
N GLN A 13 -7.94 -0.25 14.78
CA GLN A 13 -7.18 -1.49 14.85
C GLN A 13 -6.44 -1.70 13.53
N PRO A 14 -5.20 -2.23 13.56
CA PRO A 14 -4.43 -2.42 12.35
C PRO A 14 -5.10 -3.52 11.51
N GLU A 15 -5.58 -3.14 10.32
CA GLU A 15 -6.14 -4.05 9.34
C GLU A 15 -5.09 -4.42 8.28
N PRO A 16 -5.05 -5.68 7.83
CA PRO A 16 -4.13 -6.09 6.78
C PRO A 16 -4.54 -5.45 5.46
N VAL A 17 -3.56 -4.94 4.71
CA VAL A 17 -3.75 -4.46 3.33
C VAL A 17 -4.04 -5.64 2.41
N ALA A 18 -3.36 -6.77 2.65
CA ALA A 18 -3.57 -8.00 1.91
C ALA A 18 -3.27 -9.22 2.79
N THR A 19 -3.93 -10.32 2.45
CA THR A 19 -3.72 -11.65 3.04
C THR A 19 -3.45 -12.62 1.89
N SER A 20 -2.44 -13.49 2.04
CA SER A 20 -2.10 -14.48 1.00
C SER A 20 -3.17 -15.55 0.90
N GLN A 21 -3.14 -16.32 -0.19
CA GLN A 21 -3.80 -17.61 -0.20
C GLN A 21 -3.21 -18.53 0.89
N GLU A 22 -4.09 -19.35 1.44
CA GLU A 22 -3.73 -20.32 2.46
C GLU A 22 -3.04 -21.53 1.80
N ILE A 23 -1.81 -21.81 2.21
CA ILE A 23 -1.08 -23.00 1.78
C ILE A 23 -1.25 -24.09 2.84
N ARG A 24 -1.69 -25.29 2.42
CA ARG A 24 -1.77 -26.49 3.27
C ARG A 24 -0.78 -27.56 2.79
N ASP A 25 0.05 -28.06 3.70
CA ASP A 25 0.98 -29.18 3.44
C ASP A 25 1.11 -30.04 4.70
N ARG A 26 0.78 -31.33 4.60
CA ARG A 26 0.83 -32.31 5.70
C ARG A 26 0.24 -31.76 7.01
N SER A 27 -0.99 -31.26 6.91
CA SER A 27 -1.77 -30.64 7.99
C SER A 27 -1.18 -29.36 8.58
N SER A 28 -0.03 -28.89 8.08
CA SER A 28 0.50 -27.57 8.38
C SER A 28 -0.16 -26.53 7.47
N THR A 29 -0.48 -25.38 8.04
CA THR A 29 -1.11 -24.27 7.33
C THR A 29 -0.22 -23.04 7.38
N PHE A 30 -0.13 -22.30 6.28
CA PHE A 30 0.61 -21.06 6.15
C PHE A 30 -0.29 -19.96 5.57
N VAL A 31 -0.28 -18.78 6.20
CA VAL A 31 -0.96 -17.59 5.72
C VAL A 31 -0.07 -16.38 6.01
N ALA A 32 0.10 -15.49 5.04
CA ALA A 32 0.77 -14.22 5.25
C ALA A 32 -0.24 -13.07 5.33
N ASN A 33 0.07 -12.08 6.15
CA ASN A 33 -0.63 -10.80 6.22
C ASN A 33 0.40 -9.67 6.09
N ILE A 34 0.06 -8.63 5.32
CA ILE A 34 0.87 -7.41 5.21
C ILE A 34 0.09 -6.21 5.74
N PHE A 35 0.76 -5.38 6.53
CA PHE A 35 0.19 -4.16 7.11
C PHE A 35 1.04 -2.95 6.72
N LYS A 36 0.41 -1.78 6.55
CA LYS A 36 1.15 -0.51 6.47
C LYS A 36 1.75 -0.20 7.85
N CYS A 37 3.02 0.18 7.88
CA CYS A 37 3.66 0.68 9.10
C CYS A 37 4.77 1.66 8.76
N THR A 38 4.83 2.77 9.48
CA THR A 38 5.81 3.85 9.25
C THR A 38 6.97 3.82 10.24
N SER A 39 6.89 2.98 11.27
CA SER A 39 7.94 2.84 12.27
C SER A 39 8.04 1.40 12.77
N GLU A 40 9.16 1.10 13.43
CA GLU A 40 9.36 -0.20 14.06
C GLU A 40 8.33 -0.48 15.17
N GLU A 41 7.95 0.55 15.94
CA GLU A 41 6.95 0.43 16.99
C GLU A 41 5.58 0.07 16.44
N GLU A 42 5.21 0.64 15.29
CA GLU A 42 3.98 0.32 14.57
C GLU A 42 4.02 -1.10 14.01
N ALA A 43 5.14 -1.51 13.40
CA ALA A 43 5.35 -2.89 12.95
C ALA A 43 5.16 -3.89 14.10
N ARG A 44 5.80 -3.65 15.25
CA ARG A 44 5.65 -4.46 16.47
C ARG A 44 4.21 -4.45 16.99
N SER A 45 3.48 -3.34 16.82
CA SER A 45 2.07 -3.25 17.20
C SER A 45 1.18 -4.12 16.32
N CYS A 46 1.39 -4.12 15.01
CA CYS A 46 0.69 -4.98 14.06
C CYS A 46 0.93 -6.46 14.36
N ILE A 47 2.20 -6.85 14.59
CA ILE A 47 2.56 -8.24 14.95
C ILE A 47 1.84 -8.67 16.24
N ARG A 48 1.86 -7.82 17.29
CA ARG A 48 1.15 -8.12 18.54
C ARG A 48 -0.35 -8.23 18.36
N HIS A 49 -0.94 -7.35 17.55
CA HIS A 49 -2.37 -7.37 17.26
C HIS A 49 -2.76 -8.67 16.54
N LEU A 50 -2.04 -9.04 15.47
CA LEU A 50 -2.28 -10.29 14.75
C LEU A 50 -2.22 -11.50 15.70
N ARG A 51 -1.14 -11.60 16.50
CA ARG A 51 -0.91 -12.72 17.41
C ARG A 51 -1.97 -12.83 18.51
N ARG A 52 -2.40 -11.72 19.10
CA ARG A 52 -3.27 -11.73 20.31
C ARG A 52 -4.74 -11.57 20.01
N VAL A 53 -5.09 -10.86 18.94
CA VAL A 53 -6.47 -10.52 18.58
C VAL A 53 -6.91 -11.37 17.41
N THR A 54 -6.27 -11.23 16.25
CA THR A 54 -6.68 -11.95 15.03
C THR A 54 -6.57 -13.47 15.21
N HIS A 55 -5.45 -13.96 15.74
CA HIS A 55 -5.22 -15.37 16.03
C HIS A 55 -5.52 -15.74 17.49
N GLY A 56 -6.16 -14.86 18.26
CA GLY A 56 -6.42 -15.10 19.68
C GLY A 56 -7.25 -16.38 19.93
N ALA A 57 -8.23 -16.67 19.06
CA ALA A 57 -9.05 -17.87 19.15
C ALA A 57 -8.31 -19.16 18.71
N LYS A 58 -7.34 -19.03 17.80
CA LYS A 58 -6.54 -20.15 17.29
C LYS A 58 -5.08 -19.72 17.09
N PRO A 59 -4.27 -19.71 18.15
CA PRO A 59 -2.90 -19.23 18.07
C PRO A 59 -2.09 -19.98 17.01
N ALA A 60 -1.34 -19.24 16.19
CA ALA A 60 -0.34 -19.84 15.31
C ALA A 60 0.79 -20.45 16.14
N SER A 61 1.41 -21.50 15.60
CA SER A 61 2.61 -22.09 16.20
C SER A 61 3.82 -21.16 16.06
N HIS A 62 3.89 -20.43 14.95
CA HIS A 62 4.95 -19.49 14.63
C HIS A 62 4.38 -18.27 13.90
N GLU A 63 4.80 -17.08 14.31
CA GLU A 63 4.50 -15.78 13.70
C GLU A 63 5.80 -15.15 13.18
N ILE A 64 6.24 -15.62 12.01
CA ILE A 64 7.47 -15.13 11.38
C ILE A 64 7.20 -13.75 10.83
N SER A 65 8.08 -12.77 11.05
CA SER A 65 7.84 -11.42 10.55
C SER A 65 9.08 -10.75 9.98
N ALA A 66 8.85 -9.79 9.09
CA ALA A 66 9.85 -8.81 8.66
C ALA A 66 9.19 -7.47 8.38
N TRP A 67 9.91 -6.39 8.62
CA TRP A 67 9.44 -5.03 8.35
C TRP A 67 10.53 -4.21 7.69
N ARG A 68 10.11 -3.21 6.93
CA ARG A 68 10.97 -2.22 6.30
C ARG A 68 10.27 -0.87 6.37
N CYS A 69 10.90 0.13 6.97
CA CYS A 69 10.33 1.47 7.08
C CYS A 69 11.36 2.52 6.65
N MET A 70 10.89 3.51 5.90
CA MET A 70 11.65 4.72 5.62
C MET A 70 11.57 5.64 6.83
N VAL A 71 12.72 5.96 7.42
CA VAL A 71 12.81 6.76 8.64
C VAL A 71 13.75 7.94 8.44
N LEU A 72 13.47 9.02 9.16
CA LEU A 72 14.32 10.20 9.18
C LEU A 72 15.62 9.88 9.93
N LYS A 73 16.77 10.23 9.34
CA LYS A 73 18.07 10.14 10.02
C LYS A 73 18.09 11.13 11.18
N LYS A 74 18.65 10.72 12.33
CA LYS A 74 18.57 11.47 13.61
C LYS A 74 19.06 12.92 13.53
N GLU A 75 19.98 13.21 12.62
CA GLU A 75 20.62 14.53 12.48
C GLU A 75 20.02 15.38 11.35
N HIS A 76 18.97 14.88 10.70
CA HIS A 76 18.38 15.51 9.53
C HIS A 76 16.98 16.04 9.84
N SER A 77 16.57 17.10 9.12
CA SER A 77 15.28 17.78 9.32
C SER A 77 14.16 17.24 8.43
N GLY A 78 14.51 16.48 7.38
CA GLY A 78 13.57 15.96 6.38
C GLY A 78 13.26 16.99 5.28
N LEU A 79 13.85 18.19 5.36
CA LEU A 79 13.63 19.29 4.43
C LEU A 79 14.73 19.39 3.36
N MET A 80 15.88 18.74 3.56
CA MET A 80 17.04 18.85 2.64
C MET A 80 16.99 17.84 1.48
N GLY A 81 15.92 17.05 1.40
CA GLY A 81 15.66 16.11 0.31
C GLY A 81 15.78 14.65 0.73
N PRO A 82 15.85 13.72 -0.25
CA PRO A 82 15.78 12.28 0.00
C PRO A 82 16.92 11.73 0.88
N GLU A 83 18.08 12.39 0.87
CA GLU A 83 19.26 11.99 1.65
C GLU A 83 19.06 12.09 3.16
N ASP A 84 18.03 12.82 3.61
CA ASP A 84 17.65 12.92 5.02
C ASP A 84 17.02 11.62 5.54
N PHE A 85 16.62 10.72 4.65
CA PHE A 85 15.93 9.48 4.98
C PHE A 85 16.83 8.27 4.81
N GLU A 86 16.56 7.22 5.58
CA GLU A 86 17.17 5.90 5.44
C GLU A 86 16.10 4.82 5.56
N VAL A 87 16.33 3.66 4.93
CA VAL A 87 15.46 2.50 5.11
C VAL A 87 16.03 1.65 6.23
N ARG A 88 15.28 1.51 7.32
CA ARG A 88 15.56 0.52 8.37
C ARG A 88 14.72 -0.73 8.16
N SER A 89 15.25 -1.86 8.56
CA SER A 89 14.58 -3.15 8.45
C SER A 89 14.92 -4.06 9.61
N GLY A 90 13.97 -4.93 9.96
CA GLY A 90 14.15 -5.97 10.97
C GLY A 90 13.36 -7.23 10.61
N SER A 91 13.71 -8.36 11.22
CA SER A 91 13.00 -9.62 11.04
C SER A 91 13.05 -10.49 12.28
N GLU A 92 12.00 -11.27 12.50
CA GLU A 92 11.88 -12.21 13.63
C GLU A 92 11.46 -13.60 13.11
N ASP A 93 12.17 -14.64 13.55
CA ASP A 93 11.95 -16.02 13.14
C ASP A 93 10.81 -16.73 13.92
N ASP A 94 10.50 -16.27 15.14
CA ASP A 94 9.55 -16.89 16.09
C ASP A 94 9.67 -18.43 16.21
N GLY A 95 10.89 -18.95 16.32
CA GLY A 95 11.17 -20.39 16.47
C GLY A 95 11.38 -21.15 15.15
N GLU A 96 11.02 -20.57 14.00
CA GLU A 96 11.34 -21.08 12.67
C GLU A 96 12.68 -20.50 12.19
N LYS A 97 13.78 -21.05 12.73
CA LYS A 97 15.13 -20.53 12.48
C LYS A 97 15.37 -20.27 10.98
N TRP A 98 15.84 -19.05 10.67
CA TRP A 98 16.14 -18.51 9.34
C TRP A 98 14.93 -18.07 8.50
N ALA A 99 13.69 -18.18 8.99
CA ALA A 99 12.50 -17.84 8.23
C ALA A 99 12.29 -16.33 8.07
N GLY A 100 12.57 -15.51 9.09
CA GLY A 100 12.39 -14.06 9.06
C GLY A 100 13.24 -13.40 7.96
N GLY A 101 14.47 -13.88 7.79
CA GLY A 101 15.35 -13.43 6.69
C GLY A 101 14.79 -13.73 5.29
N LYS A 102 13.99 -14.80 5.13
CA LYS A 102 13.32 -15.11 3.85
C LYS A 102 12.19 -14.12 3.56
N VAL A 103 11.39 -13.80 4.57
CA VAL A 103 10.34 -12.78 4.45
C VAL A 103 10.95 -11.42 4.12
N LEU A 104 12.03 -11.04 4.82
CA LEU A 104 12.73 -9.79 4.53
C LEU A 104 13.29 -9.76 3.10
N LYS A 105 13.88 -10.86 2.64
CA LYS A 105 14.38 -10.99 1.26
C LYS A 105 13.26 -10.79 0.24
N ALA A 106 12.07 -11.36 0.47
CA ALA A 106 10.91 -11.17 -0.40
C ALA A 106 10.52 -9.68 -0.48
N MET A 107 10.42 -9.00 0.67
CA MET A 107 10.12 -7.56 0.71
C MET A 107 11.16 -6.71 -0.02
N VAL A 108 12.45 -7.03 0.14
CA VAL A 108 13.54 -6.34 -0.57
C VAL A 108 13.43 -6.56 -2.08
N SER A 109 13.18 -7.79 -2.52
CA SER A 109 13.09 -8.13 -3.95
C SER A 109 11.96 -7.41 -4.69
N LEU A 110 10.88 -7.07 -3.98
CA LEU A 110 9.73 -6.34 -4.52
C LEU A 110 9.73 -4.86 -4.11
N ALA A 111 10.83 -4.36 -3.54
CA ALA A 111 10.98 -2.98 -3.08
C ALA A 111 9.82 -2.49 -2.17
N VAL A 112 9.29 -3.38 -1.34
CA VAL A 112 8.22 -3.04 -0.37
C VAL A 112 8.82 -2.34 0.84
N ILE A 113 8.38 -1.12 1.09
CA ILE A 113 8.77 -0.27 2.23
C ILE A 113 7.50 0.21 2.94
N ASP A 114 7.68 0.79 4.12
CA ASP A 114 6.62 1.24 5.03
C ASP A 114 5.55 0.17 5.29
N ALA A 115 6.04 -1.05 5.48
CA ALA A 115 5.20 -2.21 5.71
C ALA A 115 5.86 -3.27 6.61
N VAL A 116 5.00 -4.10 7.19
CA VAL A 116 5.38 -5.31 7.92
C VAL A 116 4.63 -6.50 7.33
N VAL A 117 5.36 -7.56 7.04
CA VAL A 117 4.81 -8.86 6.63
C VAL A 117 4.92 -9.81 7.81
N VAL A 118 3.82 -10.50 8.10
CA VAL A 118 3.78 -11.57 9.09
C VAL A 118 3.28 -12.84 8.41
N VAL A 119 4.10 -13.89 8.42
CA VAL A 119 3.75 -15.22 7.94
C VAL A 119 3.46 -16.12 9.13
N SER A 120 2.20 -16.50 9.27
CA SER A 120 1.69 -17.32 10.35
C SER A 120 1.68 -18.77 9.92
N ARG A 121 2.29 -19.64 10.73
CA ARG A 121 2.30 -21.08 10.53
C ARG A 121 1.54 -21.78 11.66
N TRP A 122 0.61 -22.65 11.32
CA TRP A 122 0.05 -23.65 12.23
C TRP A 122 0.71 -25.01 11.96
N TYR A 123 1.37 -25.57 12.97
CA TYR A 123 2.07 -26.86 12.84
C TYR A 123 1.08 -28.03 12.79
N GLY A 124 1.22 -28.87 11.78
CA GLY A 124 0.32 -30.01 11.52
C GLY A 124 0.72 -31.33 12.16
N GLY A 125 1.80 -31.38 12.96
CA GLY A 125 2.32 -32.62 13.55
C GLY A 125 3.44 -33.30 12.76
N THR A 126 3.67 -32.91 11.49
CA THR A 126 4.74 -33.47 10.64
C THR A 126 5.81 -32.43 10.29
N MET A 127 7.08 -32.79 10.46
CA MET A 127 8.21 -31.94 10.05
C MET A 127 8.28 -31.85 8.52
N LEU A 128 8.17 -30.63 7.99
CA LEU A 128 8.24 -30.37 6.54
C LEU A 128 9.67 -30.23 6.02
N GLY A 129 10.67 -30.12 6.90
CA GLY A 129 12.05 -29.86 6.51
C GLY A 129 12.19 -28.54 5.74
N PRO A 130 13.04 -28.47 4.70
CA PRO A 130 13.28 -27.25 3.93
C PRO A 130 12.06 -26.70 3.20
N VAL A 131 11.07 -27.54 2.86
CA VAL A 131 9.89 -27.16 2.07
C VAL A 131 9.07 -26.06 2.75
N ARG A 132 9.03 -26.01 4.09
CA ARG A 132 8.34 -24.94 4.82
C ARG A 132 8.83 -23.55 4.45
N PHE A 133 10.13 -23.39 4.15
CA PHE A 133 10.70 -22.09 3.80
C PHE A 133 10.24 -21.63 2.43
N ALA A 134 9.99 -22.57 1.50
CA ALA A 134 9.39 -22.24 0.21
C ALA A 134 7.95 -21.73 0.40
N HIS A 135 7.14 -22.40 1.22
CA HIS A 135 5.78 -21.95 1.54
C HIS A 135 5.77 -20.56 2.19
N ILE A 136 6.67 -20.32 3.15
CA ILE A 136 6.84 -19.00 3.80
C ILE A 136 7.20 -17.92 2.77
N GLU A 137 8.16 -18.20 1.89
CA GLU A 137 8.59 -17.27 0.84
C GLU A 137 7.47 -17.00 -0.17
N THR A 138 6.70 -18.03 -0.57
CA THR A 138 5.55 -17.89 -1.47
C THR A 138 4.47 -17.00 -0.86
N CYS A 139 4.04 -17.27 0.38
CA CYS A 139 3.02 -16.44 1.03
C CYS A 139 3.49 -14.98 1.17
N ALA A 140 4.76 -14.76 1.54
CA ALA A 140 5.33 -13.42 1.67
C ALA A 140 5.36 -12.67 0.32
N LEU A 141 5.79 -13.33 -0.75
CA LEU A 141 5.82 -12.75 -2.09
C LEU A 141 4.41 -12.35 -2.56
N GLU A 142 3.41 -13.18 -2.32
CA GLU A 142 2.03 -12.92 -2.73
C GLU A 142 1.48 -11.64 -2.08
N VAL A 143 1.60 -11.49 -0.76
CA VAL A 143 1.13 -10.27 -0.08
C VAL A 143 1.94 -9.04 -0.48
N CYS A 144 3.25 -9.19 -0.71
CA CYS A 144 4.07 -8.08 -1.20
C CYS A 144 3.65 -7.62 -2.60
N GLN A 145 3.29 -8.53 -3.49
CA GLN A 145 2.77 -8.20 -4.82
C GLN A 145 1.43 -7.47 -4.74
N ALA A 146 0.50 -7.99 -3.93
CA ALA A 146 -0.80 -7.35 -3.71
C ALA A 146 -0.64 -5.95 -3.12
N PHE A 147 0.29 -5.77 -2.17
CA PHE A 147 0.61 -4.45 -1.60
C PHE A 147 1.13 -3.47 -2.65
N LYS A 148 2.04 -3.91 -3.54
CA LYS A 148 2.51 -3.06 -4.65
C LYS A 148 1.40 -2.67 -5.62
N GLN A 149 0.49 -3.58 -5.92
CA GLN A 149 -0.66 -3.27 -6.77
C GLN A 149 -1.61 -2.27 -6.09
N GLN A 150 -1.77 -2.34 -4.76
CA GLN A 150 -2.54 -1.37 -4.00
C GLN A 150 -1.85 0.01 -4.00
N GLU A 151 -0.53 0.09 -3.80
CA GLU A 151 0.22 1.36 -3.89
C GLU A 151 0.05 2.00 -5.28
N GLU A 152 0.18 1.21 -6.35
CA GLU A 152 0.02 1.69 -7.72
C GLU A 152 -1.42 2.15 -8.01
N LEU A 153 -2.42 1.50 -7.42
CA LEU A 153 -3.81 1.90 -7.51
C LEU A 153 -4.06 3.24 -6.80
N ASP A 154 -3.55 3.38 -5.57
CA ASP A 154 -3.64 4.60 -4.76
C ASP A 154 -3.01 5.79 -5.53
N GLU A 155 -1.85 5.56 -6.15
CA GLU A 155 -1.17 6.54 -7.01
C GLU A 155 -2.02 6.92 -8.23
N CYS A 156 -2.59 5.93 -8.95
CA CYS A 156 -3.46 6.19 -10.09
C CYS A 156 -4.68 7.05 -9.71
N ILE A 157 -5.29 6.80 -8.55
CA ILE A 157 -6.44 7.57 -8.06
C ILE A 157 -6.03 9.01 -7.77
N SER A 158 -4.88 9.20 -7.12
CA SER A 158 -4.32 10.54 -6.84
C SER A 158 -4.04 11.32 -8.13
N ILE A 159 -3.39 10.68 -9.10
CA ILE A 159 -3.12 11.25 -10.42
C ILE A 159 -4.43 11.62 -11.12
N LEU A 160 -5.42 10.73 -11.12
CA LEU A 160 -6.73 10.99 -11.73
C LEU A 160 -7.41 12.22 -11.14
N SER A 161 -7.43 12.33 -9.80
CA SER A 161 -8.00 13.48 -9.13
C SER A 161 -7.31 14.79 -9.54
N SER A 162 -5.98 14.77 -9.65
CA SER A 162 -5.20 15.93 -10.12
C SER A 162 -5.52 16.29 -11.57
N LEU A 163 -5.53 15.30 -12.47
CA LEU A 163 -5.83 15.50 -13.89
C LEU A 163 -7.26 16.01 -14.11
N ASP A 164 -8.23 15.54 -13.32
CA ASP A 164 -9.61 16.04 -13.41
C ASP A 164 -9.73 17.52 -13.03
N ILE A 165 -8.98 17.96 -12.00
CA ILE A 165 -8.91 19.38 -11.62
C ILE A 165 -8.29 20.21 -12.75
N THR A 166 -7.14 19.78 -13.29
CA THR A 166 -6.48 20.45 -14.41
C THR A 166 -7.39 20.53 -15.64
N LEU A 167 -8.07 19.44 -15.97
CA LEU A 167 -8.99 19.40 -17.11
C LEU A 167 -10.18 20.35 -16.92
N ALA A 168 -10.71 20.47 -15.71
CA ALA A 168 -11.79 21.42 -15.39
C ALA A 168 -11.32 22.88 -15.55
N GLN A 169 -10.11 23.20 -15.09
CA GLN A 169 -9.50 24.52 -15.24
C GLN A 169 -9.30 24.88 -16.72
N LEU A 170 -8.69 23.98 -17.51
CA LEU A 170 -8.47 24.21 -18.94
C LEU A 170 -9.77 24.37 -19.73
N ARG A 171 -10.82 23.61 -19.38
CA ARG A 171 -12.13 23.79 -20.02
C ARG A 171 -12.74 25.15 -19.69
N THR A 172 -12.67 25.58 -18.43
CA THR A 172 -13.13 26.91 -18.02
C THR A 172 -12.38 28.02 -18.77
N GLU A 173 -11.07 27.86 -18.94
CA GLU A 173 -10.26 28.77 -19.73
C GLU A 173 -10.69 28.79 -21.21
N LEU A 174 -10.87 27.62 -21.80
CA LEU A 174 -11.30 27.45 -23.18
C LEU A 174 -12.68 28.11 -23.44
N ASP A 175 -13.59 28.02 -22.48
CA ASP A 175 -14.93 28.64 -22.54
C ASP A 175 -14.83 30.17 -22.47
N SER A 176 -13.93 30.72 -21.63
CA SER A 176 -13.73 32.18 -21.57
C SER A 176 -13.16 32.77 -22.87
N LEU A 177 -12.48 31.96 -23.68
CA LEU A 177 -11.99 32.33 -25.02
C LEU A 177 -13.05 32.15 -26.13
N SER A 178 -14.22 31.58 -25.83
CA SER A 178 -15.27 31.24 -26.81
C SER A 178 -16.66 31.27 -26.17
N PRO A 179 -17.34 32.43 -26.10
CA PRO A 179 -18.64 32.56 -25.42
C PRO A 179 -19.82 31.80 -26.06
N ASP A 180 -19.64 31.17 -27.24
CA ASP A 180 -20.70 30.41 -27.94
C ASP A 180 -20.81 28.92 -27.55
N ALA A 181 -20.02 28.42 -26.59
CA ALA A 181 -20.06 27.02 -26.18
C ALA A 181 -20.95 26.80 -24.93
N ASP A 182 -21.95 25.93 -25.07
CA ASP A 182 -22.91 25.54 -24.04
C ASP A 182 -22.21 25.05 -22.76
N ALA A 183 -22.38 25.80 -21.67
CA ALA A 183 -21.69 25.61 -20.39
C ALA A 183 -22.22 24.37 -19.66
N SER A 184 -21.73 23.19 -20.04
CA SER A 184 -22.00 21.97 -19.27
C SER A 184 -21.27 22.01 -17.91
N LYS A 185 -22.06 21.94 -16.83
CA LYS A 185 -21.57 21.90 -15.43
C LYS A 185 -20.61 20.72 -15.23
N ILE A 186 -19.31 20.99 -15.17
CA ILE A 186 -18.30 19.97 -14.91
C ILE A 186 -18.32 19.64 -13.41
N LYS A 187 -18.93 18.51 -13.05
CA LYS A 187 -18.72 17.92 -11.72
C LYS A 187 -17.37 17.19 -11.72
N ALA A 188 -16.55 17.44 -10.72
CA ALA A 188 -15.37 16.61 -10.45
C ALA A 188 -15.81 15.14 -10.36
N ALA A 189 -15.08 14.24 -11.01
CA ALA A 189 -15.40 12.83 -10.96
C ALA A 189 -15.15 12.32 -9.54
N VAL A 190 -16.20 11.79 -8.89
CA VAL A 190 -16.04 11.07 -7.62
C VAL A 190 -15.79 9.62 -7.96
N TYR A 191 -14.61 9.13 -7.63
CA TYR A 191 -14.26 7.73 -7.82
C TYR A 191 -14.85 6.89 -6.68
N PRO A 192 -15.52 5.76 -6.99
CA PRO A 192 -15.96 4.83 -5.95
C PRO A 192 -14.74 4.18 -5.28
N VAL A 193 -14.94 3.48 -4.16
CA VAL A 193 -13.89 2.69 -3.53
C VAL A 193 -13.43 1.62 -4.52
N TRP A 194 -12.21 1.78 -5.05
CA TRP A 194 -11.59 0.85 -5.98
C TRP A 194 -10.78 -0.20 -5.25
N THR A 195 -10.71 -1.37 -5.86
CA THR A 195 -9.93 -2.50 -5.35
C THR A 195 -8.82 -2.84 -6.33
N ILE A 196 -7.90 -3.71 -5.94
CA ILE A 196 -6.77 -4.15 -6.78
C ILE A 196 -7.24 -4.63 -8.17
N SER A 197 -8.44 -5.24 -8.30
CA SER A 197 -8.97 -5.65 -9.61
C SER A 197 -9.27 -4.48 -10.56
N ASP A 198 -9.45 -3.27 -10.05
CA ASP A 198 -9.71 -2.06 -10.84
C ASP A 198 -8.43 -1.39 -11.35
N LEU A 199 -7.24 -1.86 -10.95
CA LEU A 199 -5.96 -1.24 -11.31
C LEU A 199 -5.79 -1.04 -12.82
N ALA A 200 -6.14 -2.05 -13.62
CA ALA A 200 -6.05 -1.95 -15.09
C ALA A 200 -6.99 -0.86 -15.65
N LYS A 201 -8.17 -0.70 -15.04
CA LYS A 201 -9.13 0.35 -15.41
C LYS A 201 -8.63 1.73 -14.97
N ALA A 202 -8.08 1.85 -13.77
CA ALA A 202 -7.48 3.08 -13.26
C ALA A 202 -6.39 3.61 -14.20
N LYS A 203 -5.44 2.74 -14.60
CA LYS A 203 -4.37 3.10 -15.56
C LYS A 203 -4.91 3.57 -16.91
N ARG A 204 -5.94 2.91 -17.44
CA ARG A 204 -6.59 3.33 -18.70
C ARG A 204 -7.25 4.70 -18.56
N LEU A 205 -7.89 4.97 -17.43
CA LEU A 205 -8.51 6.28 -17.17
C LEU A 205 -7.47 7.39 -17.04
N VAL A 206 -6.35 7.13 -16.36
CA VAL A 206 -5.22 8.09 -16.29
C VAL A 206 -4.80 8.47 -17.70
N LYS A 207 -4.59 7.47 -18.56
CA LYS A 207 -4.18 7.73 -19.94
C LYS A 207 -5.21 8.51 -20.74
N ALA A 208 -6.50 8.20 -20.56
CA ALA A 208 -7.57 8.92 -21.22
C ALA A 208 -7.62 10.40 -20.78
N ARG A 209 -7.38 10.69 -19.50
CA ARG A 209 -7.34 12.06 -18.96
C ARG A 209 -6.14 12.85 -19.44
N GLU A 210 -4.95 12.24 -19.48
CA GLU A 210 -3.76 12.86 -20.10
C GLU A 210 -4.03 13.27 -21.55
N ASN A 211 -4.65 12.38 -22.34
CA ASN A 211 -4.95 12.66 -23.74
C ASN A 211 -6.02 13.75 -23.88
N ALA A 212 -7.02 13.78 -23.00
CA ALA A 212 -8.02 14.83 -22.98
C ALA A 212 -7.41 16.21 -22.67
N ILE A 213 -6.51 16.28 -21.68
CA ILE A 213 -5.77 17.50 -21.35
C ILE A 213 -4.99 17.99 -22.57
N LYS A 214 -4.19 17.12 -23.20
CA LYS A 214 -3.43 17.48 -24.42
C LYS A 214 -4.33 18.05 -25.51
N SER A 215 -5.46 17.40 -25.78
CA SER A 215 -6.42 17.86 -26.78
C SER A 215 -6.99 19.24 -26.44
N VAL A 216 -7.38 19.48 -25.19
CA VAL A 216 -7.94 20.76 -24.76
C VAL A 216 -6.88 21.87 -24.82
N THR A 217 -5.65 21.59 -24.38
CA THR A 217 -4.52 22.53 -24.48
C THR A 217 -4.27 22.96 -25.92
N THR A 218 -4.22 22.02 -26.87
CA THR A 218 -4.05 22.34 -28.29
C THR A 218 -5.20 23.21 -28.83
N LEU A 219 -6.43 22.99 -28.39
CA LEU A 219 -7.58 23.83 -28.78
C LEU A 219 -7.47 25.26 -28.23
N ILE A 220 -7.01 25.41 -26.99
CA ILE A 220 -6.74 26.74 -26.38
C ILE A 220 -5.70 27.48 -27.20
N GLU A 221 -4.57 26.84 -27.52
CA GLU A 221 -3.49 27.43 -28.32
C GLU A 221 -3.98 27.88 -29.70
N GLN A 222 -4.74 27.03 -30.39
CA GLN A 222 -5.33 27.36 -31.69
C GLN A 222 -6.31 28.54 -31.61
N ARG A 223 -7.10 28.65 -30.54
CA ARG A 223 -8.01 29.80 -30.35
C ARG A 223 -7.25 31.07 -30.06
N ARG A 224 -6.21 31.02 -29.23
CA ARG A 224 -5.34 32.18 -28.96
C ARG A 224 -4.69 32.72 -30.24
N LEU A 225 -4.23 31.85 -31.13
CA LEU A 225 -3.66 32.23 -32.42
C LEU A 225 -4.67 32.85 -33.40
N LYS A 226 -5.96 32.55 -33.27
CA LYS A 226 -7.02 33.14 -34.11
C LYS A 226 -7.54 34.48 -33.58
N ASN A 227 -7.43 34.70 -32.27
CA ASN A 227 -7.92 35.90 -31.59
C ASN A 227 -6.86 37.00 -31.43
N GLY A 228 -5.59 36.71 -31.74
CA GLY A 228 -4.49 37.68 -31.78
C GLY A 228 -4.16 38.09 -33.21
#